data_AF-A0A7S2NVH0-F1
#
_entry.id   AF-A0A7S2NVH0-F1
#
_cell.length_a   1.000
_cell.length_b   1.000
_cell.length_c   1.000
_cell.angle_alpha   90.00
_cell.angle_beta   90.00
_cell.angle_gamma   90.00
#
_symmetry.space_group_name_H-M   'P 1'
#
loop_
_entity.id
_entity.type
_entity.pdbx_description
1 polymer ?
#
loop_
_entity_poly.entity_id
_entity_poly.type
_entity_poly.pdbx_seq_one_letter_code
_entity_poly.pdbx_strand_id
1 'polypeptide(L)'
;VRLADWRLDFASAEKLTALEVKGYQGLGAALRDMKKLEDLQVDFGGCDTLEDVSPLGRSLAELKNMRQLVLDFSDCVRFADISALGQGLAELSGLRQLGLRFRRCV
;
A
#
# COMPACT_ATOMS: atom_id res chain seq x y z
N VAL A 1 -21.77 6.48 -0.92
CA VAL A 1 -20.43 5.94 -0.60
C VAL A 1 -20.61 4.48 -0.22
N ARG A 2 -20.19 3.53 -1.07
CA ARG A 2 -20.15 2.11 -0.66
C ARG A 2 -18.99 2.00 0.33
N LEU A 3 -19.19 1.31 1.46
CA LEU A 3 -18.18 1.19 2.53
C LEU A 3 -16.90 0.43 2.11
N ALA A 4 -16.77 0.07 0.82
CA ALA A 4 -15.76 -0.84 0.28
C ALA A 4 -14.72 -0.14 -0.62
N ASP A 5 -14.84 1.17 -0.86
CA ASP A 5 -13.96 1.92 -1.76
C ASP A 5 -13.15 2.94 -0.94
N TRP A 6 -11.83 2.76 -0.84
CA TRP A 6 -10.93 3.65 -0.08
C TRP A 6 -9.78 4.17 -0.94
N ARG A 7 -9.51 5.48 -0.83
CA ARG A 7 -8.35 6.13 -1.46
C ARG A 7 -7.54 6.88 -0.41
N LEU A 8 -6.25 6.63 -0.36
CA LEU A 8 -5.28 7.32 0.49
C LEU A 8 -4.16 7.89 -0.38
N ASP A 9 -3.80 9.15 -0.13
CA ASP A 9 -2.78 9.87 -0.88
C ASP A 9 -1.68 10.35 0.09
N PHE A 10 -0.47 9.84 -0.10
CA PHE A 10 0.75 10.24 0.61
C PHE A 10 1.77 10.89 -0.34
N ALA A 11 1.38 11.25 -1.57
CA ALA A 11 2.27 11.63 -2.67
C ALA A 11 3.05 12.95 -2.49
N SER A 12 2.69 13.75 -1.48
CA SER A 12 3.19 15.12 -1.28
C SER A 12 3.77 15.37 0.11
N ALA A 13 4.24 14.33 0.80
CA ALA A 13 4.74 14.40 2.18
C ALA A 13 6.17 15.00 2.33
N GLU A 14 6.58 15.94 1.47
CA GLU A 14 7.92 16.59 1.53
C GLU A 14 8.20 17.38 2.82
N LYS A 15 7.26 17.45 3.78
CA LYS A 15 7.39 18.33 4.96
C LYS A 15 6.98 17.76 6.32
N LEU A 16 6.67 16.47 6.45
CA LEU A 16 6.18 15.92 7.72
C LEU A 16 7.17 14.91 8.32
N THR A 17 8.18 15.49 8.96
CA THR A 17 9.15 14.80 9.80
C THR A 17 8.48 13.98 10.92
N ALA A 18 8.89 12.71 11.04
CA ALA A 18 8.69 11.78 12.18
C ALA A 18 7.24 11.34 12.56
N LEU A 19 6.19 12.09 12.23
CA LEU A 19 4.80 11.70 12.53
C LEU A 19 4.21 10.72 11.50
N GLU A 20 4.69 10.73 10.25
CA GLU A 20 4.20 9.87 9.16
C GLU A 20 4.97 8.55 8.97
N VAL A 21 6.10 8.35 9.64
CA VAL A 21 6.74 7.01 9.73
C VAL A 21 5.80 6.02 10.43
N LYS A 22 4.90 6.51 11.28
CA LYS A 22 3.77 5.74 11.85
C LYS A 22 2.58 5.62 10.90
N GLY A 23 2.49 6.44 9.86
CA GLY A 23 1.34 6.51 8.95
C GLY A 23 1.18 5.24 8.11
N TYR A 24 2.25 4.78 7.43
CA TYR A 24 2.21 3.54 6.65
C TYR A 24 2.38 2.27 7.52
N GLN A 25 3.11 2.34 8.64
CA GLN A 25 3.11 1.26 9.63
C GLN A 25 1.73 1.06 10.25
N GLY A 26 1.03 2.16 10.52
CA GLY A 26 -0.36 2.18 10.98
C GLY A 26 -1.35 1.76 9.90
N LEU A 27 -1.07 2.06 8.63
CA LEU A 27 -1.88 1.61 7.50
C LEU A 27 -1.94 0.08 7.45
N GLY A 28 -0.81 -0.61 7.62
CA GLY A 28 -0.80 -2.06 7.73
C GLY A 28 -1.74 -2.57 8.83
N ALA A 29 -1.70 -1.96 10.02
CA ALA A 29 -2.60 -2.33 11.11
C ALA A 29 -4.06 -2.04 10.80
N ALA A 30 -4.37 -0.85 10.25
CA ALA A 30 -5.73 -0.43 9.92
C ALA A 30 -6.37 -1.32 8.85
N LEU A 31 -5.61 -1.68 7.81
CA LEU A 31 -6.08 -2.55 6.72
C LEU A 31 -6.48 -3.94 7.22
N ARG A 32 -5.84 -4.48 8.26
CA ARG A 32 -6.17 -5.83 8.77
C ARG A 32 -7.61 -5.96 9.23
N ASP A 33 -8.19 -4.88 9.76
CA ASP A 33 -9.56 -4.87 10.28
C ASP A 33 -10.61 -4.62 9.18
N MET A 34 -10.18 -4.16 8.00
CA MET A 34 -11.04 -3.80 6.88
C MET A 34 -11.38 -4.99 5.97
N LYS A 35 -11.87 -6.10 6.55
CA LYS A 35 -12.13 -7.37 5.83
C LYS A 35 -13.14 -7.28 4.69
N LYS A 36 -13.94 -6.21 4.63
CA LYS A 36 -14.96 -5.97 3.58
C LYS A 36 -14.46 -5.07 2.45
N LEU A 37 -13.20 -4.63 2.49
CA LEU A 37 -12.64 -3.76 1.48
C LEU A 37 -12.56 -4.50 0.14
N GLU A 38 -13.09 -3.87 -0.92
CA GLU A 38 -13.08 -4.43 -2.28
C GLU A 38 -12.22 -3.60 -3.22
N ASP A 39 -12.04 -2.31 -2.95
CA ASP A 39 -11.22 -1.38 -3.73
C ASP A 39 -10.32 -0.57 -2.80
N LEU A 40 -9.01 -0.66 -3.05
CA LEU A 40 -7.99 0.09 -2.36
C LEU A 40 -7.07 0.79 -3.37
N GLN A 41 -6.96 2.10 -3.24
CA GLN A 41 -5.91 2.88 -3.90
C GLN A 41 -5.05 3.58 -2.84
N VAL A 42 -3.74 3.35 -2.90
CA VAL A 42 -2.76 4.03 -2.05
C VAL A 42 -1.67 4.63 -2.92
N ASP A 43 -1.43 5.92 -2.73
CA ASP A 43 -0.33 6.63 -3.37
C ASP A 43 0.79 6.86 -2.33
N PHE A 44 1.94 6.21 -2.52
CA PHE A 44 3.17 6.44 -1.75
C PHE A 44 4.17 7.31 -2.52
N GLY A 45 3.76 7.98 -3.60
CA GLY A 45 4.64 8.74 -4.47
C GLY A 45 5.58 9.69 -3.71
N GLY A 46 6.86 9.73 -4.06
CA GLY A 46 7.84 10.61 -3.41
C GLY A 46 8.03 10.36 -1.90
N CYS A 47 7.57 9.22 -1.38
CA CYS A 47 7.82 8.84 0.01
C CYS A 47 9.26 8.34 0.14
N ASP A 48 10.20 9.28 0.19
CA ASP A 48 11.62 8.99 0.30
C ASP A 48 11.91 8.12 1.51
N THR A 49 11.17 8.22 2.61
CA THR A 49 11.41 7.44 3.83
C THR A 49 10.90 5.99 3.77
N LEU A 50 10.26 5.57 2.68
CA LEU A 50 9.71 4.22 2.56
C LEU A 50 10.84 3.21 2.29
N GLU A 51 11.26 2.49 3.34
CA GLU A 51 12.33 1.48 3.27
C GLU A 51 11.82 0.03 3.35
N ASP A 52 10.68 -0.19 4.02
CA ASP A 52 10.12 -1.52 4.26
C ASP A 52 8.62 -1.55 3.96
N VAL A 53 8.23 -2.33 2.94
CA VAL A 53 6.83 -2.59 2.56
C VAL A 53 6.28 -3.91 3.10
N SER A 54 7.06 -4.64 3.90
CA SER A 54 6.64 -5.92 4.48
C SER A 54 5.38 -5.83 5.34
N PRO A 55 5.17 -4.78 6.18
CA PRO A 55 3.92 -4.61 6.91
C PRO A 55 2.71 -4.50 5.98
N LEU A 56 2.83 -3.77 4.87
CA LEU A 56 1.78 -3.65 3.87
C LEU A 56 1.48 -5.00 3.23
N GLY A 57 2.51 -5.73 2.78
CA GLY A 57 2.36 -7.07 2.20
C GLY A 57 1.61 -8.03 3.13
N ARG A 58 2.00 -8.10 4.41
CA ARG A 58 1.32 -8.94 5.42
C ARG A 58 -0.14 -8.55 5.62
N SER A 59 -0.49 -7.28 5.48
CA SER A 59 -1.86 -6.81 5.64
C SER A 59 -2.70 -6.99 4.39
N LEU A 60 -2.11 -6.92 3.20
CA LEU A 60 -2.82 -7.27 1.96
C LEU A 60 -3.23 -8.73 1.94
N ALA A 61 -2.38 -9.64 2.44
CA ALA A 61 -2.71 -11.07 2.53
C ALA A 61 -4.03 -11.37 3.25
N GLU A 62 -4.44 -10.46 4.12
CA GLU A 62 -5.62 -10.55 4.99
C GLU A 62 -6.91 -10.03 4.34
N LEU A 63 -6.82 -9.35 3.19
CA LEU A 63 -7.93 -8.67 2.52
C LEU A 63 -8.57 -9.54 1.42
N LYS A 64 -9.18 -10.65 1.82
CA LYS A 64 -9.69 -11.68 0.90
C LYS A 64 -10.83 -11.24 -0.04
N ASN A 65 -11.48 -10.10 0.23
CA ASN A 65 -12.56 -9.56 -0.62
C ASN A 65 -12.08 -8.52 -1.65
N MET A 66 -10.77 -8.24 -1.70
CA MET A 66 -10.20 -7.27 -2.62
C MET A 66 -10.46 -7.65 -4.08
N ARG A 67 -10.93 -6.70 -4.87
CA ARG A 67 -11.17 -6.82 -6.32
C ARG A 67 -10.32 -5.85 -7.12
N GLN A 68 -10.04 -4.68 -6.57
CA GLN A 68 -9.19 -3.67 -7.20
C GLN A 68 -8.13 -3.19 -6.20
N LEU A 69 -6.88 -3.17 -6.65
CA LEU A 69 -5.77 -2.66 -5.87
C LEU A 69 -4.88 -1.80 -6.76
N VAL A 70 -4.66 -0.57 -6.34
CA VAL A 70 -3.72 0.36 -6.98
C VAL A 70 -2.74 0.83 -5.93
N LEU A 71 -1.46 0.55 -6.14
CA LEU A 71 -0.36 1.05 -5.31
C LEU A 71 0.59 1.85 -6.19
N ASP A 72 0.82 3.11 -5.82
CA ASP A 72 1.83 3.95 -6.43
C ASP A 72 3.04 4.05 -5.50
N PHE A 73 4.21 3.74 -6.00
CA PHE A 73 5.49 3.88 -5.31
C PHE A 73 6.44 4.76 -6.12
N SER A 74 5.93 5.57 -7.05
CA SER A 74 6.76 6.41 -7.91
C SER A 74 7.65 7.32 -7.07
N ASP A 75 8.89 7.53 -7.47
CA ASP A 75 9.85 8.38 -6.75
C ASP A 75 10.24 7.88 -5.34
N CYS A 76 9.85 6.68 -4.95
CA CYS A 76 10.38 6.05 -3.75
C CYS A 76 11.73 5.40 -4.05
N VAL A 77 12.81 5.97 -3.51
CA VAL A 77 14.19 5.58 -3.85
C VAL A 77 14.91 4.72 -2.80
N ARG A 78 14.25 4.37 -1.69
CA ARG A 78 14.93 3.70 -0.56
C ARG A 78 14.53 2.25 -0.29
N PHE A 79 13.39 1.74 -0.75
CA PHE A 79 13.05 0.33 -0.55
C PHE A 79 13.62 -0.53 -1.68
N ALA A 80 14.33 -1.60 -1.32
CA ALA A 80 14.95 -2.53 -2.26
C ALA A 80 14.26 -3.91 -2.30
N ASP A 81 13.57 -4.30 -1.22
CA ASP A 81 12.89 -5.59 -1.13
C ASP A 81 11.37 -5.42 -1.16
N ILE A 82 10.75 -5.95 -2.21
CA ILE A 82 9.30 -6.01 -2.40
C ILE A 82 8.75 -7.44 -2.29
N SER A 83 9.56 -8.42 -1.89
CA SER A 83 9.18 -9.83 -1.86
C SER A 83 7.97 -10.06 -0.95
N ALA A 84 7.94 -9.40 0.20
CA ALA A 84 6.82 -9.47 1.14
C ALA A 84 5.53 -8.85 0.55
N LEU A 85 5.65 -7.80 -0.27
CA LEU A 85 4.52 -7.26 -1.02
C LEU A 85 4.01 -8.30 -2.02
N GLY A 86 4.90 -8.93 -2.78
CA GLY A 86 4.56 -9.99 -3.73
C GLY A 86 3.85 -11.19 -3.08
N GLN A 87 4.33 -11.64 -1.92
CA GLN A 87 3.68 -12.70 -1.13
C GLN A 87 2.27 -12.29 -0.71
N GLY A 88 2.08 -11.06 -0.25
CA GLY A 88 0.77 -10.52 0.11
C GLY A 88 -0.20 -10.43 -1.07
N LEU A 89 0.30 -10.05 -2.24
CA LEU A 89 -0.50 -10.00 -3.47
C LEU A 89 -0.93 -11.39 -3.94
N ALA A 90 -0.08 -12.41 -3.79
CA ALA A 90 -0.40 -13.80 -4.15
C ALA A 90 -1.61 -14.36 -3.39
N GLU A 91 -1.88 -13.81 -2.21
CA GLU A 91 -2.98 -14.18 -1.32
C GLU A 91 -4.33 -13.55 -1.69
N LEU A 92 -4.35 -12.60 -2.64
CA LEU A 92 -5.55 -11.89 -3.11
C LEU A 92 -6.25 -12.64 -4.25
N SER A 93 -6.79 -13.82 -3.98
CA SER A 93 -7.41 -14.70 -4.99
C SER A 93 -8.61 -14.09 -5.73
N GLY A 94 -9.27 -13.07 -5.17
CA GLY A 94 -10.40 -12.37 -5.78
C GLY A 94 -10.02 -11.15 -6.62
N LEU A 95 -8.72 -10.82 -6.73
CA LEU A 95 -8.25 -9.60 -7.38
C LEU A 95 -8.49 -9.67 -8.89
N ARG A 96 -9.10 -8.61 -9.43
CA ARG A 96 -9.42 -8.48 -10.86
C ARG A 96 -8.62 -7.38 -11.53
N GLN A 97 -8.22 -6.37 -10.77
CA GLN A 97 -7.43 -5.27 -11.26
C GLN A 97 -6.29 -5.01 -10.28
N LEU A 98 -5.08 -4.99 -10.83
CA LEU A 98 -3.85 -4.66 -10.11
C LEU A 98 -3.14 -3.55 -10.89
N GLY A 99 -2.94 -2.41 -10.24
CA GLY A 99 -2.08 -1.33 -10.71
C GLY A 99 -0.91 -1.17 -9.77
N LEU A 100 0.30 -1.39 -10.24
CA LEU A 100 1.53 -1.09 -9.50
C LEU A 100 2.34 -0.08 -10.30
N ARG A 101 2.78 1.01 -9.66
CA ARG A 101 3.66 2.00 -10.29
C ARG A 101 4.96 2.10 -9.50
N PHE A 102 6.08 1.88 -10.17
CA PHE A 102 7.44 1.92 -9.62
C PHE A 102 8.33 2.90 -10.41
N ARG A 103 7.75 4.01 -10.88
CA ARG A 103 8.49 4.98 -11.71
C ARG A 103 9.61 5.59 -10.88
N ARG A 104 10.85 5.61 -11.38
CA ARG A 104 12.02 6.20 -10.69
C ARG A 104 12.33 5.58 -9.32
N CYS A 105 11.96 4.31 -9.10
CA CYS A 105 12.53 3.48 -8.04
C CYS A 105 13.91 2.95 -8.48
N VAL A 106 14.80 2.68 -7.52
CA VAL A 106 16.17 2.18 -7.75
C VAL A 106 16.36 0.74 -7.30
#